data_AF-A0A183JNF0-F1
#
_entry.id   AF-A0A183JNF0-F1
#
_cell.length_a   1.000
_cell.length_b   1.000
_cell.length_c   1.000
_cell.angle_alpha   90.00
_cell.angle_beta   90.00
_cell.angle_gamma   90.00
#
_symmetry.space_group_name_H-M   'P 1'
#
loop_
_entity.id
_entity.type
_entity.pdbx_description
1 polymer ?
#
loop_
_entity_poly.entity_id
_entity_poly.type
_entity_poly.pdbx_seq_one_letter_code
_entity_poly.pdbx_strand_id
1 'polypeptide(L)'
;MRNMELCHLRDAIRNVLTIARLGNGYFQANQPWVAVKKPETKQRSGVVISVAANVACLLGAMIYPYMPTIGKQIWIEQCDLPESQMSFVQIIKNEFRVKRLLPDGHRIGKPVPLFRKIDPDEIKRLSQVYSGSSAASVTNGNEPK
;
A
#
# COMPACT_ATOMS: atom_id res chain seq x y z
N MET A 1 -10.82 -14.87 -0.55
CA MET A 1 -12.02 -14.07 -0.88
C MET A 1 -13.23 -14.35 0.01
N ARG A 2 -13.33 -15.53 0.64
CA ARG A 2 -14.45 -15.89 1.53
C ARG A 2 -14.92 -14.77 2.48
N ASN A 3 -14.00 -14.08 3.16
CA ASN A 3 -14.37 -12.97 4.05
C ASN A 3 -15.00 -11.78 3.32
N MET A 4 -14.53 -11.43 2.12
CA MET A 4 -15.07 -10.29 1.36
C MET A 4 -16.43 -10.63 0.74
N GLU A 5 -16.61 -11.87 0.25
CA GLU A 5 -17.89 -12.38 -0.26
C GLU A 5 -18.96 -12.47 0.84
N LEU A 6 -18.56 -12.78 2.07
CA LEU A 6 -19.42 -12.79 3.25
C LEU A 6 -19.57 -11.41 3.91
N CYS A 7 -19.11 -10.33 3.26
CA CYS A 7 -19.13 -8.96 3.80
C CYS A 7 -18.36 -8.74 5.12
N HIS A 8 -17.47 -9.65 5.50
CA HIS A 8 -16.53 -9.50 6.63
C HIS A 8 -15.34 -8.61 6.26
N LEU A 9 -15.61 -7.33 5.97
CA LEU A 9 -14.62 -6.37 5.45
C LEU A 9 -13.40 -6.20 6.36
N ARG A 10 -13.60 -6.23 7.69
CA ARG A 10 -12.53 -6.10 8.69
C ARG A 10 -11.56 -7.27 8.67
N ASP A 11 -12.05 -8.48 8.46
CA ASP A 11 -11.18 -9.66 8.40
C ASP A 11 -10.54 -9.82 7.02
N ALA A 12 -11.23 -9.39 5.97
CA ALA A 12 -10.66 -9.33 4.63
C ALA A 12 -9.44 -8.38 4.57
N ILE A 13 -9.51 -7.17 5.15
CA ILE A 13 -8.35 -6.26 5.16
C ILE A 13 -7.18 -6.79 6.01
N ARG A 14 -7.45 -7.51 7.11
CA ARG A 14 -6.40 -8.18 7.89
C ARG A 14 -5.64 -9.22 7.08
N ASN A 15 -6.33 -9.93 6.18
CA ASN A 15 -5.67 -10.88 5.28
C ASN A 15 -4.76 -10.15 4.29
N VAL A 16 -5.18 -9.01 3.74
CA VAL A 16 -4.34 -8.16 2.87
C VAL A 16 -3.07 -7.71 3.61
N LEU A 17 -3.23 -7.21 4.84
CA LEU A 17 -2.10 -6.78 5.68
C LEU A 17 -1.17 -7.93 6.06
N THR A 18 -1.69 -9.14 6.19
CA THR A 18 -0.88 -10.34 6.45
C THR A 18 0.00 -10.67 5.24
N ILE A 19 -0.52 -10.57 4.02
CA ILE A 19 0.27 -10.73 2.79
C ILE A 19 1.38 -9.67 2.71
N ALA A 20 1.05 -8.40 3.02
CA ALA A 20 2.05 -7.34 3.07
C ALA A 20 3.17 -7.64 4.08
N ARG A 21 2.82 -8.16 5.27
CA ARG A 21 3.80 -8.58 6.28
C ARG A 21 4.71 -9.70 5.79
N LEU A 22 4.16 -10.70 5.10
CA LEU A 22 4.94 -11.80 4.51
C LEU A 22 5.90 -11.28 3.42
N GLY A 23 5.42 -10.37 2.56
CA GLY A 23 6.25 -9.72 1.54
C GLY A 23 7.43 -8.95 2.15
N ASN A 24 7.18 -8.19 3.22
CA ASN A 24 8.24 -7.50 3.96
C ASN A 24 9.23 -8.47 4.60
N GLY A 25 8.75 -9.57 5.19
CA GLY A 25 9.60 -10.62 5.74
C GLY A 25 10.51 -11.25 4.68
N TYR A 26 9.98 -11.56 3.50
CA TYR A 26 10.76 -12.06 2.36
C TYR A 26 11.81 -11.05 1.89
N PHE A 27 11.43 -9.79 1.71
CA PHE A 27 12.34 -8.72 1.28
C PHE A 27 13.48 -8.50 2.29
N GLN A 28 13.16 -8.49 3.58
CA GLN A 28 14.12 -8.30 4.66
C GLN A 28 15.08 -9.49 4.79
N ALA A 29 14.59 -10.73 4.68
CA ALA A 29 15.42 -11.93 4.78
C ALA A 29 16.46 -12.03 3.65
N ASN A 30 16.12 -11.55 2.45
CA ASN A 30 16.99 -11.63 1.28
C ASN A 30 17.93 -10.42 1.11
N GLN A 31 17.66 -9.30 1.79
CA GLN A 31 18.49 -8.07 1.78
C GLN A 31 19.01 -7.68 0.38
N PRO A 32 18.13 -7.44 -0.61
CA PRO A 32 18.54 -7.24 -2.00
C PRO A 32 19.48 -6.02 -2.17
N TRP A 33 19.35 -4.99 -1.33
CA TRP A 33 20.24 -3.81 -1.34
C TRP A 33 21.69 -4.12 -0.94
N VAL A 34 21.92 -5.22 -0.23
CA VAL A 34 23.27 -5.74 0.06
C VAL A 34 23.70 -6.70 -1.03
N ALA A 35 22.82 -7.63 -1.41
CA ALA A 35 23.11 -8.66 -2.41
C ALA A 35 23.42 -8.10 -3.80
N VAL A 36 22.86 -6.96 -4.19
CA VAL A 36 23.14 -6.33 -5.49
C VAL A 36 24.60 -5.85 -5.62
N LYS A 37 25.30 -5.62 -4.50
CA LYS A 37 26.67 -5.08 -4.48
C LYS A 37 27.73 -6.12 -4.86
N LYS A 38 27.40 -7.42 -4.81
CA LYS A 38 28.32 -8.50 -5.20
C LYS A 38 27.89 -9.07 -6.56
N PRO A 39 28.81 -9.33 -7.50
CA PRO A 39 28.48 -9.80 -8.84
C PRO A 39 27.76 -11.16 -8.83
N GLU A 40 28.16 -12.07 -7.96
CA GLU A 40 27.59 -13.43 -7.83
C GLU A 40 26.12 -13.41 -7.36
N THR A 41 25.77 -12.49 -6.45
CA THR A 41 24.41 -12.40 -5.89
C THR A 41 23.52 -11.40 -6.61
N LYS A 42 24.04 -10.70 -7.62
CA LYS A 42 23.32 -9.68 -8.39
C LYS A 42 22.08 -10.26 -9.08
N GLN A 43 22.19 -11.42 -9.74
CA GLN A 43 21.04 -12.05 -10.39
C GLN A 43 19.96 -12.44 -9.39
N ARG A 44 20.34 -13.00 -8.24
CA ARG A 44 19.40 -13.35 -7.17
C ARG A 44 18.69 -12.12 -6.61
N SER A 45 19.40 -11.00 -6.44
CA SER A 45 18.79 -9.74 -6.01
C SER A 45 17.72 -9.26 -7.00
N GLY A 46 17.96 -9.39 -8.31
CA GLY A 46 16.97 -9.04 -9.34
C GLY A 46 15.68 -9.87 -9.23
N VAL A 47 15.80 -11.18 -8.98
CA VAL A 47 14.64 -12.06 -8.73
C VAL A 47 13.87 -11.63 -7.48
N VAL A 48 14.58 -11.32 -6.39
CA VAL A 48 13.95 -10.86 -5.14
C VAL A 48 13.18 -9.56 -5.35
N ILE A 49 13.77 -8.58 -6.05
CA ILE A 49 13.11 -7.32 -6.40
C ILE A 49 11.89 -7.56 -7.29
N SER A 50 12.00 -8.42 -8.31
CA SER A 50 10.89 -8.76 -9.21
C SER A 50 9.71 -9.37 -8.45
N VAL A 51 9.97 -10.31 -7.55
CA VAL A 51 8.95 -10.92 -6.69
C VAL A 51 8.31 -9.86 -5.78
N ALA A 52 9.12 -9.02 -5.12
CA ALA A 52 8.62 -7.99 -4.24
C ALA A 52 7.73 -6.97 -4.97
N ALA A 53 8.11 -6.57 -6.19
CA ALA A 53 7.32 -5.67 -7.04
C ALA A 53 5.98 -6.31 -7.46
N ASN A 54 5.98 -7.59 -7.84
CA ASN A 54 4.74 -8.32 -8.15
C ASN A 54 3.81 -8.42 -6.94
N VAL A 55 4.35 -8.64 -5.73
CA VAL A 55 3.58 -8.63 -4.48
C VAL A 55 3.00 -7.24 -4.20
N ALA A 56 3.78 -6.17 -4.38
CA ALA A 56 3.30 -4.80 -4.22
C ALA A 56 2.16 -4.47 -5.20
N CYS A 57 2.30 -4.86 -6.46
CA CYS A 57 1.26 -4.72 -7.47
C CYS A 57 -0.04 -5.44 -7.09
N LEU A 58 0.07 -6.70 -6.61
CA LEU A 58 -1.08 -7.46 -6.11
C LEU A 58 -1.78 -6.75 -4.94
N LEU A 59 -1.00 -6.22 -3.99
CA LEU A 59 -1.53 -5.45 -2.86
C LEU A 59 -2.28 -4.20 -3.33
N GLY A 60 -1.81 -3.53 -4.39
CA GLY A 60 -2.51 -2.40 -5.02
C GLY A 60 -3.92 -2.76 -5.49
N ALA A 61 -4.09 -3.90 -6.16
CA ALA A 61 -5.40 -4.39 -6.58
C ALA A 61 -6.28 -4.83 -5.40
N MET A 62 -5.68 -5.44 -4.36
CA MET A 62 -6.41 -5.90 -3.18
C MET A 62 -6.88 -4.77 -2.26
N ILE A 63 -6.11 -3.68 -2.17
CA ILE A 63 -6.41 -2.55 -1.30
C ILE A 63 -7.40 -1.56 -1.93
N TYR A 64 -7.56 -1.59 -3.26
CA TYR A 64 -8.47 -0.74 -4.02
C TYR A 64 -9.88 -0.58 -3.44
N PRO A 65 -10.61 -1.65 -3.03
CA PRO A 65 -11.93 -1.51 -2.42
C PRO A 65 -11.94 -0.80 -1.05
N TYR A 66 -10.78 -0.65 -0.40
CA TYR A 66 -10.63 0.04 0.89
C TYR A 66 -10.03 1.44 0.74
N MET A 67 -9.03 1.58 -0.13
CA MET A 67 -8.28 2.81 -0.39
C MET A 67 -8.08 2.97 -1.90
N PRO A 68 -9.08 3.48 -2.63
CA PRO A 68 -9.06 3.53 -4.09
C PRO A 68 -7.91 4.40 -4.61
N THR A 69 -7.65 5.55 -3.99
CA THR A 69 -6.54 6.44 -4.35
C THR A 69 -5.19 5.73 -4.26
N ILE A 70 -4.92 5.06 -3.13
CA ILE A 70 -3.65 4.35 -2.91
C ILE A 70 -3.54 3.14 -3.84
N GLY A 71 -4.63 2.40 -4.03
CA GLY A 71 -4.65 1.28 -4.97
C GLY A 71 -4.28 1.72 -6.38
N LYS A 72 -4.90 2.81 -6.88
CA LYS A 72 -4.60 3.36 -8.22
C LYS A 72 -3.17 3.88 -8.31
N GLN A 73 -2.69 4.56 -7.28
CA GLN A 73 -1.32 5.06 -7.23
C GLN A 73 -0.30 3.91 -7.32
N ILE A 74 -0.52 2.79 -6.61
CA ILE A 74 0.35 1.62 -6.73
C ILE A 74 0.27 1.02 -8.13
N TRP A 75 -0.94 0.77 -8.63
CA TRP A 75 -1.18 0.02 -9.87
C TRP A 75 -0.79 0.81 -11.12
N ILE A 76 -1.31 2.04 -11.25
CA ILE A 76 -1.17 2.87 -12.43
C ILE A 76 0.14 3.66 -12.36
N GLU A 77 0.36 4.43 -11.29
CA GLU A 77 1.49 5.37 -11.26
C GLU A 77 2.84 4.69 -10.97
N GLN A 78 2.88 3.74 -10.02
CA GLN A 78 4.12 3.09 -9.63
C GLN A 78 4.41 1.83 -10.45
N CYS A 79 3.40 0.99 -10.71
CA CYS A 79 3.59 -0.24 -11.48
C CYS A 79 3.42 -0.03 -12.99
N ASP A 80 2.94 1.12 -13.45
CA ASP A 80 2.69 1.43 -14.87
C ASP A 80 1.82 0.37 -15.57
N LEU A 81 0.70 0.02 -14.94
CA LEU A 81 -0.27 -0.94 -15.47
C LEU A 81 -1.59 -0.25 -15.85
N PRO A 82 -2.26 -0.71 -16.91
CA PRO A 82 -3.51 -0.12 -17.35
C PRO A 82 -4.64 -0.37 -16.33
N GLU A 83 -5.50 0.62 -16.16
CA GLU A 83 -6.65 0.56 -15.23
C GLU A 83 -7.61 -0.59 -15.58
N SER A 84 -7.74 -0.94 -16.86
CA SER A 84 -8.57 -2.05 -17.34
C SER A 84 -8.17 -3.42 -16.77
N GLN A 85 -6.92 -3.57 -16.33
CA GLN A 85 -6.40 -4.79 -15.72
C GLN A 85 -6.48 -4.77 -14.18
N MET A 86 -6.93 -3.65 -13.59
CA MET A 86 -7.02 -3.45 -12.14
C MET A 86 -8.24 -4.17 -11.54
N SER A 87 -8.30 -5.49 -11.70
CA SER A 87 -9.36 -6.33 -11.16
C SER A 87 -8.78 -7.56 -10.47
N PHE A 88 -8.84 -7.55 -9.14
CA PHE A 88 -8.39 -8.69 -8.33
C PHE A 88 -9.10 -10.00 -8.72
N VAL A 89 -10.39 -9.93 -9.05
CA VAL A 89 -11.17 -11.08 -9.51
C VAL A 89 -10.61 -11.65 -10.81
N GLN A 90 -10.21 -10.80 -11.75
CA GLN A 90 -9.57 -11.24 -13.00
C GLN A 90 -8.18 -11.83 -12.77
N ILE A 91 -7.40 -11.26 -11.84
CA ILE A 91 -6.05 -11.72 -11.49
C ILE A 91 -6.05 -13.16 -10.97
N ILE A 92 -7.08 -13.54 -10.20
CA ILE A 92 -7.17 -14.85 -9.53
C ILE A 92 -8.10 -15.84 -10.23
N LYS A 93 -8.78 -15.44 -11.32
CA LYS A 93 -9.89 -16.18 -11.96
C LYS A 93 -9.49 -17.57 -12.45
N ASN A 94 -8.22 -17.77 -12.81
CA ASN A 94 -7.70 -19.02 -13.36
C ASN A 94 -6.59 -19.59 -12.46
N GLU A 95 -6.93 -20.41 -11.46
CA GLU A 95 -6.02 -21.33 -10.72
C GLU A 95 -5.51 -20.90 -9.32
N PHE A 96 -6.03 -19.85 -8.66
CA PHE A 96 -5.46 -19.36 -7.38
C PHE A 96 -3.95 -19.06 -7.40
N ARG A 97 -3.35 -19.04 -8.60
CA ARG A 97 -1.96 -18.71 -8.84
C ARG A 97 -1.90 -17.24 -9.18
N VAL A 98 -1.06 -16.52 -8.44
CA VAL A 98 -0.72 -15.14 -8.82
C VAL A 98 0.12 -15.25 -10.09
N LYS A 99 -0.50 -14.96 -11.24
CA LYS A 99 0.25 -14.78 -12.49
C LYS A 99 1.28 -13.67 -12.28
N ARG A 100 2.39 -13.76 -13.00
CA ARG A 100 3.39 -12.69 -13.05
C ARG A 100 2.73 -11.45 -13.65
N LEU A 101 2.39 -10.48 -12.80
CA LEU A 101 1.73 -9.23 -13.18
C LEU A 101 2.71 -8.29 -13.89
N LEU A 102 3.98 -8.31 -13.46
CA LEU A 102 5.06 -7.55 -14.06
C LEU A 102 5.99 -8.51 -14.81
N PRO A 103 5.89 -8.63 -16.14
CA PRO A 103 6.74 -9.52 -16.92
C PRO A 103 8.20 -9.04 -16.94
N ASP A 104 9.09 -9.91 -17.38
CA ASP A 104 10.52 -9.59 -17.43
C ASP A 104 10.75 -8.46 -18.45
N GLY A 105 11.52 -7.44 -18.06
CA GLY A 105 11.72 -6.24 -18.87
C GLY A 105 10.65 -5.16 -18.73
N HIS A 106 9.58 -5.41 -17.95
CA HIS A 106 8.59 -4.38 -17.61
C HIS A 106 9.25 -3.19 -16.91
N ARG A 107 8.91 -1.98 -17.36
CA ARG A 107 9.40 -0.74 -16.76
C ARG A 107 8.33 -0.22 -15.81
N ILE A 108 8.66 -0.21 -14.53
CA ILE A 108 7.80 0.43 -13.52
C ILE A 108 7.90 1.95 -13.63
N GLY A 109 6.85 2.64 -13.16
CA GLY A 109 6.86 4.08 -12.99
C GLY A 109 7.77 4.52 -11.83
N LYS A 110 7.61 5.76 -11.37
CA LYS A 110 8.44 6.31 -10.29
C LYS A 110 7.85 5.95 -8.92
N PRO A 111 8.50 5.12 -8.09
CA PRO A 111 8.01 4.81 -6.77
C PRO A 111 8.07 6.06 -5.88
N VAL A 112 6.96 6.36 -5.19
CA VAL A 112 6.86 7.45 -4.22
C VAL A 112 6.30 6.91 -2.90
N PRO A 113 6.65 7.51 -1.74
CA PRO A 113 6.04 7.14 -0.48
C PRO A 113 4.51 7.31 -0.54
N LEU A 114 3.78 6.22 -0.27
CA LEU A 114 2.31 6.19 -0.36
C LEU A 114 1.61 6.80 0.84
N PHE A 115 2.23 6.71 2.02
CA PHE A 115 1.64 7.13 3.28
C PHE A 115 2.55 8.15 3.95
N ARG A 116 1.98 9.29 4.33
CA ARG A 116 2.61 10.21 5.27
C ARG A 116 2.47 9.67 6.67
N LYS A 117 3.48 9.91 7.50
CA LYS A 117 3.33 9.73 8.95
C LYS A 117 2.27 10.72 9.43
N ILE A 118 1.43 10.28 10.36
CA ILE A 118 0.51 11.17 11.08
C ILE A 118 1.23 11.59 12.36
N ASP A 119 1.43 12.90 12.52
CA ASP A 119 2.18 13.42 13.66
C ASP A 119 1.32 13.43 14.93
N PRO A 120 1.90 13.10 16.10
CA PRO A 120 1.14 13.08 17.36
C PRO A 120 0.47 14.41 17.68
N ASP A 121 1.09 15.53 17.31
CA ASP A 121 0.53 16.86 17.55
C ASP A 121 -0.63 17.19 16.60
N GLU A 122 -0.60 16.66 15.37
CA GLU A 122 -1.75 16.71 14.47
C GLU A 122 -2.93 15.92 15.04
N ILE A 123 -2.67 14.73 15.61
CA ILE A 123 -3.69 13.90 16.27
C ILE A 123 -4.31 14.67 17.44
N LYS A 124 -3.49 15.28 18.31
CA LYS A 124 -3.98 16.09 19.45
C LYS A 124 -4.83 17.25 18.98
N ARG A 125 -4.35 18.01 18.00
CA ARG A 125 -5.06 19.16 17.43
C ARG A 125 -6.41 18.76 16.86
N LEU A 126 -6.45 17.70 16.04
CA LEU A 126 -7.70 17.20 15.45
C LEU A 126 -8.65 16.67 16.53
N SER A 127 -8.14 15.94 17.53
CA SER A 127 -8.93 15.48 18.65
C SER A 127 -9.55 16.65 19.43
N GLN A 128 -8.82 17.73 19.69
CA GLN A 128 -9.36 18.91 20.36
C GLN A 128 -10.47 19.56 19.54
N VAL A 129 -10.24 19.79 18.25
CA VAL A 129 -11.22 20.42 17.34
C VAL A 129 -12.51 19.60 17.22
N TYR A 130 -12.42 18.27 17.15
CA TYR A 130 -13.56 17.40 16.85
C TYR A 130 -14.10 16.59 18.06
N SER A 131 -13.57 16.79 19.27
CA SER A 131 -14.05 16.12 20.50
C SER A 131 -15.40 16.63 21.02
N GLY A 132 -16.01 17.64 20.37
CA GLY A 132 -17.30 18.19 20.75
C GLY A 132 -17.25 19.28 21.82
N SER A 133 -16.07 19.61 22.37
CA SER A 133 -15.91 20.67 23.38
C SER A 133 -15.78 22.09 22.79
N SER A 134 -16.45 22.39 21.69
CA SER A 134 -16.63 23.78 21.22
C SER A 134 -18.03 24.28 21.57
N ALA A 135 -18.25 24.51 22.86
CA ALA A 135 -19.25 25.43 23.38
C ALA A 135 -18.77 25.98 24.74
N ALA A 136 -17.63 26.67 24.78
CA ALA A 136 -17.33 27.67 25.80
C ALA A 136 -16.03 28.42 25.46
N SER A 137 -16.07 29.74 25.62
CA SER A 137 -14.98 30.73 25.59
C SER A 137 -14.30 31.04 24.25
N VAL A 138 -14.98 31.82 23.41
CA VAL A 138 -14.38 33.06 22.90
C VAL A 138 -15.25 34.21 23.43
N THR A 139 -14.97 34.62 24.67
CA THR A 139 -15.50 35.86 25.25
C THR A 139 -14.66 37.04 24.77
N ASN A 140 -15.37 38.09 24.36
CA ASN A 140 -14.90 39.40 23.92
C ASN A 140 -13.78 40.04 24.77
N GLY A 141 -12.92 40.84 24.13
CA GLY A 141 -12.28 42.01 24.76
C GLY A 141 -10.79 42.21 24.46
N ASN A 142 -10.46 43.03 23.44
CA ASN A 142 -9.83 44.36 23.61
C ASN A 142 -9.15 44.85 22.32
N GLU A 143 -9.69 45.94 21.76
CA GLU A 143 -8.95 46.91 20.95
C GLU A 143 -7.87 47.61 21.79
N PRO A 144 -6.71 47.96 21.21
CA PRO A 144 -5.93 49.09 21.68
C PRO A 144 -6.02 50.28 20.70
N LYS A 145 -6.10 51.47 21.31
CA LYS A 145 -6.04 52.81 20.72
C LYS A 145 -4.79 53.06 19.88
#